data_AF-A0A1M5IXS3-F1
#
_entry.id   AF-A0A1M5IXS3-F1
#
_cell.length_a   1.000
_cell.length_b   1.000
_cell.length_c   1.000
_cell.angle_alpha   90.00
_cell.angle_beta   90.00
_cell.angle_gamma   90.00
#
_symmetry.space_group_name_H-M   'P 1'
#
loop_
_entity.id
_entity.type
_entity.pdbx_description
1 polymer ?
#
loop_
_entity_poly.entity_id
_entity_poly.type
_entity_poly.pdbx_seq_one_letter_code
_entity_poly.pdbx_strand_id
1 'polypeptide(L)' 'MSQLLQQFESELKAFLEFSYNASSEQDSVKRFNETETAAFAFIDNYLLNSTELIAGDVEHSTQEILNEFIQSKLK' A
#
# COMPACT_ATOMS: atom_id res chain seq x y z
N MET A 1 -8.71 6.80 15.71
CA MET A 1 -8.42 6.54 14.29
C MET A 1 -9.70 6.78 13.51
N SER A 2 -9.69 7.64 12.47
CA SER A 2 -10.89 7.89 11.66
C SER A 2 -11.30 6.60 10.92
N GLN A 3 -12.60 6.34 10.77
CA GLN A 3 -13.10 5.18 10.02
C GLN A 3 -12.54 5.16 8.57
N LEU A 4 -12.34 6.34 7.97
CA LEU A 4 -11.72 6.48 6.65
C LEU A 4 -10.27 5.97 6.63
N LEU A 5 -9.49 6.25 7.67
CA LEU A 5 -8.10 5.81 7.76
C LEU A 5 -8.01 4.29 7.90
N GLN A 6 -8.89 3.69 8.71
CA GLN A 6 -8.96 2.22 8.82
C GLN A 6 -9.37 1.54 7.52
N GLN A 7 -10.29 2.16 6.77
CA GLN A 7 -10.68 1.68 5.45
C GLN A 7 -9.50 1.75 4.47
N PHE A 8 -8.82 2.90 4.41
CA PHE A 8 -7.61 3.08 3.62
C PHE A 8 -6.56 2.01 3.93
N GLU A 9 -6.26 1.78 5.22
CA GLU A 9 -5.27 0.80 5.65
C GLU A 9 -5.64 -0.63 5.22
N SER A 10 -6.92 -1.00 5.36
CA SER A 10 -7.43 -2.30 4.96
C SER A 10 -7.33 -2.50 3.44
N GLU A 11 -7.70 -1.47 2.66
CA GLU A 11 -7.64 -1.53 1.20
C GLU A 11 -6.20 -1.55 0.67
N LEU A 12 -5.30 -0.76 1.27
CA LEU A 12 -3.88 -0.76 0.91
C LEU A 12 -3.25 -2.14 1.18
N LYS A 13 -3.53 -2.76 2.33
CA LYS A 13 -3.05 -4.12 2.64
C LYS A 13 -3.52 -5.14 1.60
N ALA A 14 -4.81 -5.10 1.26
CA ALA A 14 -5.37 -5.99 0.25
C ALA A 14 -4.77 -5.75 -1.14
N PHE A 15 -4.55 -4.47 -1.50
CA PHE A 15 -3.95 -4.08 -2.76
C PHE A 15 -2.50 -4.58 -2.89
N LEU A 16 -1.69 -4.46 -1.84
CA LEU A 16 -0.31 -4.95 -1.84
C LEU A 16 -0.24 -6.46 -2.05
N GLU A 17 -1.07 -7.23 -1.33
CA GLU A 17 -1.16 -8.68 -1.51
C GLU A 17 -1.62 -9.04 -2.93
N PHE A 18 -2.64 -8.37 -3.44
CA PHE A 18 -3.13 -8.62 -4.79
C PHE A 18 -2.06 -8.34 -5.84
N SER A 19 -1.47 -7.13 -5.82
CA SER A 19 -0.46 -6.69 -6.79
C SER A 19 0.78 -7.57 -6.78
N TYR A 20 1.27 -7.95 -5.60
CA TYR A 20 2.42 -8.84 -5.48
C TYR A 20 2.15 -10.25 -5.99
N ASN A 21 0.97 -10.80 -5.71
CA ASN A 21 0.60 -12.14 -6.18
C ASN A 21 0.22 -12.17 -7.67
N ALA A 22 -0.22 -11.04 -8.22
CA ALA A 22 -0.57 -10.90 -9.63
C ALA A 22 0.66 -10.66 -10.53
N SER A 23 1.78 -10.19 -10.00
CA SER A 23 2.99 -9.95 -10.78
C SER A 23 3.59 -11.27 -11.29
N SER A 24 3.95 -11.27 -12.57
CA SER A 24 4.66 -12.37 -13.23
C SER A 24 6.19 -12.33 -13.03
N GLU A 25 6.72 -11.28 -12.41
CA GLU A 25 8.15 -11.11 -12.17
C GLU A 25 8.66 -12.18 -11.19
N GLN A 26 9.75 -12.87 -11.53
CA GLN A 26 10.31 -13.96 -10.73
C GLN A 26 11.34 -13.45 -9.71
N ASP A 27 11.97 -12.31 -9.99
CA ASP A 27 12.88 -11.65 -9.06
C ASP A 27 12.08 -10.94 -7.96
N SER A 28 12.25 -11.38 -6.72
CA SER A 28 11.50 -10.82 -5.59
C SER A 28 11.71 -9.32 -5.43
N VAL A 29 12.93 -8.81 -5.64
CA VAL A 29 13.24 -7.38 -5.49
C VAL A 29 12.52 -6.55 -6.53
N LYS A 30 12.53 -6.99 -7.79
CA LYS A 30 11.77 -6.32 -8.87
C LYS A 30 10.26 -6.41 -8.64
N ARG A 31 9.77 -7.56 -8.20
CA ARG A 31 8.35 -7.74 -7.84
C ARG A 31 7.91 -6.78 -6.73
N PHE A 32 8.76 -6.56 -5.72
CA PHE A 32 8.50 -5.54 -4.70
C PHE A 32 8.46 -4.14 -5.27
N ASN A 33 9.45 -3.76 -6.10
CA ASN A 33 9.47 -2.44 -6.73
C ASN A 33 8.21 -2.16 -7.57
N GLU A 34 7.76 -3.15 -8.35
CA GLU A 34 6.51 -3.05 -9.12
C GLU A 34 5.29 -2.85 -8.20
N THR A 35 5.23 -3.64 -7.13
CA THR A 35 4.14 -3.58 -6.14
C THR A 35 4.12 -2.23 -5.41
N GLU A 36 5.28 -1.73 -4.99
CA GLU A 36 5.44 -0.44 -4.32
C GLU A 36 5.05 0.72 -5.25
N THR A 37 5.50 0.69 -6.50
CA THR A 37 5.13 1.69 -7.52
C THR A 37 3.62 1.72 -7.72
N ALA A 38 2.98 0.55 -7.81
CA ALA A 38 1.54 0.44 -7.94
C ALA A 38 0.81 0.95 -6.68
N ALA A 39 1.37 0.72 -5.49
CA ALA A 39 0.81 1.17 -4.22
C ALA A 39 0.82 2.71 -4.12
N PHE A 40 1.88 3.38 -4.55
CA PHE A 40 1.91 4.84 -4.59
C PHE A 40 0.83 5.42 -5.53
N ALA A 41 0.62 4.81 -6.70
CA ALA A 41 -0.47 5.22 -7.58
C ALA A 41 -1.86 5.00 -6.95
N PHE A 42 -2.05 3.92 -6.19
CA PHE A 42 -3.28 3.69 -5.42
C PHE A 42 -3.49 4.78 -4.37
N ILE A 43 -2.44 5.14 -3.61
CA ILE A 43 -2.48 6.15 -2.56
C ILE A 43 -2.80 7.54 -3.13
N ASP A 44 -2.15 7.92 -4.23
CA ASP A 44 -2.42 9.19 -4.92
C ASP A 44 -3.89 9.29 -5.34
N ASN A 45 -4.43 8.22 -5.93
CA ASN A 45 -5.85 8.17 -6.28
C ASN A 45 -6.75 8.25 -5.04
N TYR A 46 -6.39 7.59 -3.95
CA TYR A 46 -7.17 7.59 -2.72
C TYR A 46 -7.27 9.00 -2.11
N LEU A 47 -6.13 9.70 -2.05
CA LEU A 47 -6.04 11.08 -1.54
C LEU A 47 -6.78 12.07 -2.43
N LEU A 48 -6.70 11.92 -3.77
CA LEU A 48 -7.46 12.79 -4.69
C LEU A 48 -8.97 12.63 -4.56
N ASN A 49 -9.45 11.43 -4.21
CA ASN A 49 -10.87 11.14 -4.05
C ASN A 49 -11.38 11.34 -2.61
N SER A 50 -10.50 11.55 -1.63
CA SER A 50 -10.84 11.68 -0.22
C SER A 50 -10.60 13.11 0.28
N THR A 51 -11.65 13.90 0.45
CA THR A 51 -11.54 15.27 0.97
C THR A 51 -11.32 15.36 2.48
N GLU A 52 -11.44 14.24 3.19
CA GLU A 52 -11.39 14.17 4.66
C GLU A 52 -10.07 13.62 5.21
N LEU A 53 -9.26 12.95 4.38
CA LEU A 53 -7.95 12.45 4.79
C LEU A 53 -6.88 13.49 4.49
N ILE A 54 -6.04 13.76 5.49
CA ILE A 54 -4.85 14.57 5.31
C ILE A 54 -3.69 13.68 4.87
N ALA A 55 -2.85 14.20 3.97
CA ALA A 55 -1.72 13.46 3.40
C ALA A 55 -0.77 12.89 4.48
N GLY A 56 -0.60 13.60 5.60
CA GLY A 56 0.29 13.16 6.68
C GLY A 56 -0.17 11.89 7.40
N ASP A 57 -1.48 11.71 7.63
CA ASP A 57 -2.02 10.49 8.26
C ASP A 57 -1.84 9.28 7.32
N VAL A 58 -2.06 9.51 6.02
CA VAL A 58 -1.91 8.50 4.98
C VAL A 58 -0.45 8.11 4.76
N GLU A 59 0.48 9.06 4.79
CA GLU A 59 1.93 8.82 4.65
C GLU A 59 2.44 7.93 5.79
N HIS A 60 2.08 8.24 7.04
CA HIS A 60 2.53 7.47 8.19
C HIS A 60 2.01 6.02 8.14
N SER A 61 0.70 5.83 7.94
CA SER A 61 0.10 4.50 7.82
C SER A 61 0.66 3.73 6.62
N THR A 62 0.93 4.40 5.50
CA THR A 62 1.56 3.77 4.32
C THR A 62 2.92 3.18 4.66
N GLN A 63 3.78 3.95 5.33
CA GLN A 63 5.12 3.48 5.69
C GLN A 63 5.06 2.26 6.62
N GLU A 64 4.18 2.28 7.62
CA GLU A 64 3.99 1.13 8.51
C GLU A 64 3.52 -0.11 7.74
N ILE A 65 2.53 0.05 6.86
CA ILE A 65 1.96 -1.06 6.07
C ILE A 65 2.99 -1.64 5.09
N LEU A 66 3.75 -0.81 4.39
CA LEU A 66 4.81 -1.27 3.48
C LEU A 66 5.89 -2.05 4.24
N ASN A 67 6.31 -1.55 5.41
CA ASN A 67 7.27 -2.24 6.26
C ASN A 67 6.73 -3.61 6.74
N GLU A 68 5.49 -3.66 7.24
CA GLU A 68 4.82 -4.91 7.63
C GLU A 68 4.77 -5.91 6.46
N PHE A 69 4.40 -5.42 5.28
CA PHE A 69 4.29 -6.23 4.08
C PHE A 69 5.63 -6.83 3.68
N ILE A 70 6.70 -6.02 3.59
CA ILE A 70 8.05 -6.49 3.26
C ILE A 70 8.52 -7.55 4.26
N GLN A 71 8.35 -7.30 5.57
CA GLN A 71 8.71 -8.27 6.61
C GLN A 71 7.94 -9.59 6.49
N SER A 72 6.67 -9.54 6.07
CA SER A 72 5.85 -10.75 5.89
C SER A 72 6.31 -11.65 4.75
N LYS A 73 6.93 -11.06 3.71
CA LYS A 73 7.39 -11.77 2.50
C LYS A 73 8.85 -12.21 2.58
N LEU A 74 9.63 -11.63 3.49
CA LEU A 74 11.01 -12.04 3.79
C LEU A 74 11.11 -13.21 4.78
N LYS A 75 10.02 -13.59 5.44
CA LYS A 75 9.91 -14.79 6.28
C LYS A 75 9.63 -16.04 5.45
#